data_AF-A0A1H3QRH1-F1
#
_entry.id   AF-A0A1H3QRH1-F1
#
_cell.length_a   1.000
_cell.length_b   1.000
_cell.length_c   1.000
_cell.angle_alpha   90.00
_cell.angle_beta   90.00
_cell.angle_gamma   90.00
#
_symmetry.space_group_name_H-M   'P 1'
#
loop_
_entity.id
_entity.type
_entity.pdbx_description
1 polymer ?
#
loop_
_entity_poly.entity_id
_entity_poly.type
_entity_poly.pdbx_seq_one_letter_code
_entity_poly.pdbx_strand_id
1 'polypeptide(L)' 'QTRHAAQQDVLQYISMFYNSHRLHSYLEYKSLNQYEVETEKLKEVA' A
#
# COMPACT_ATOMS: atom_id res chain seq x y z
N GLN A 1 -9.29 15.77 12.77
CA GLN A 1 -9.29 15.19 11.41
C GLN A 1 -10.67 15.44 10.81
N THR A 2 -10.77 16.10 9.64
CA THR A 2 -12.05 16.44 9.01
C THR A 2 -12.51 15.32 8.06
N ARG A 3 -13.82 15.21 7.80
CA ARG A 3 -14.38 14.22 6.86
C ARG A 3 -13.70 14.24 5.49
N HIS A 4 -13.37 15.43 5.00
CA HIS A 4 -12.66 15.60 3.73
C HIS A 4 -11.23 15.05 3.76
N ALA A 5 -10.48 15.26 4.85
CA ALA A 5 -9.15 14.70 5.01
C ALA A 5 -9.19 13.17 5.01
N ALA A 6 -10.14 12.55 5.72
CA ALA A 6 -10.31 11.10 5.72
C ALA A 6 -10.67 10.54 4.33
N GLN A 7 -11.47 11.28 3.54
CA GLN A 7 -11.78 10.90 2.15
C GLN A 7 -10.54 10.97 1.25
N GLN A 8 -9.72 12.00 1.41
CA GLN A 8 -8.47 12.15 0.66
C GLN A 8 -7.45 11.08 1.04
N ASP A 9 -7.34 10.74 2.33
CA ASP A 9 -6.46 9.66 2.80
C ASP A 9 -6.87 8.32 2.19
N VAL A 10 -8.17 7.99 2.15
CA VAL A 10 -8.67 6.76 1.53
C VAL A 10 -8.40 6.74 0.02
N LEU A 11 -8.58 7.87 -0.68
CA LEU A 11 -8.27 7.95 -2.11
C LEU A 11 -6.77 7.85 -2.38
N GLN A 12 -5.93 8.46 -1.55
CA GLN A 12 -4.48 8.32 -1.64
C GLN A 12 -4.04 6.89 -1.37
N TYR A 13 -4.62 6.26 -0.33
CA TYR A 13 -4.42 4.86 -0.02
C TYR A 13 -4.82 3.99 -1.23
N ILE A 14 -6.02 4.12 -1.78
CA ILE A 14 -6.43 3.35 -2.97
C ILE A 14 -5.49 3.62 -4.16
N SER A 15 -5.09 4.87 -4.40
CA SER A 15 -4.19 5.22 -5.50
C SER A 15 -2.77 4.67 -5.32
N MET A 16 -2.29 4.55 -4.09
CA MET A 16 -1.03 3.87 -3.77
C MET A 16 -1.10 2.39 -4.18
N PHE A 17 -2.25 1.75 -3.98
CA PHE A 17 -2.44 0.35 -4.35
C PHE A 17 -2.55 0.15 -5.86
N TYR A 18 -3.17 1.10 -6.59
CA TYR A 18 -3.31 1.00 -8.05
C TYR A 18 -2.08 1.45 -8.85
N ASN A 19 -0.96 1.82 -8.20
CA ASN A 19 0.31 2.04 -8.87
C ASN A 19 1.34 0.98 -8.49
N SER A 20 1.20 -0.20 -9.09
CA SER A 20 2.06 -1.38 -8.91
C SER A 20 3.54 -1.15 -9.22
N HIS A 21 3.89 -0.03 -9.87
CA HIS A 21 5.25 0.32 -10.25
C HIS A 21 5.88 1.43 -9.40
N ARG A 22 5.10 2.14 -8.58
CA ARG A 22 5.60 3.25 -7.77
C ARG A 22 6.14 2.72 -6.45
N LEU A 23 7.43 2.94 -6.22
CA LEU A 23 8.06 2.65 -4.93
C LEU A 23 7.57 3.66 -3.89
N HIS A 24 7.14 3.18 -2.73
CA HIS A 24 6.60 4.04 -1.69
C HIS A 24 7.50 4.04 -0.44
N SER A 25 7.90 5.22 0.05
CA SER A 25 8.72 5.34 1.26
C SER A 25 8.05 4.74 2.50
N TYR A 26 6.74 4.90 2.63
CA TYR A 26 5.91 4.23 3.66
C TYR A 26 5.97 2.69 3.62
N LEU A 27 6.18 2.09 2.44
CA LEU A 27 6.36 0.65 2.27
C LEU A 27 7.85 0.28 2.18
N GLU A 28 8.74 1.07 2.81
CA GLU A 28 10.19 0.83 2.80
C GLU A 28 10.79 0.79 1.38
N TYR A 29 10.28 1.62 0.46
CA TYR A 29 10.65 1.60 -0.96
C TYR A 29 10.26 0.31 -1.70
N LYS A 30 9.23 -0.39 -1.25
CA LYS A 30 8.66 -1.52 -1.97
C LYS A 30 7.50 -1.07 -2.86
N SER A 31 7.34 -1.73 -3.99
CA SER A 31 6.11 -1.62 -4.78
C SER A 31 5.00 -2.47 -4.16
N LEU A 32 3.75 -2.17 -4.46
CA LEU A 32 2.63 -2.96 -3.93
C LEU A 32 2.77 -4.45 -4.33
N ASN A 33 3.22 -4.74 -5.55
CA ASN A 33 3.44 -6.11 -6.01
C ASN A 33 4.49 -6.85 -5.16
N GLN A 34 5.54 -6.15 -4.71
CA GLN A 34 6.52 -6.75 -3.79
C GLN A 34 5.95 -6.96 -2.39
N TYR A 35 5.18 -5.98 -1.89
CA TYR A 35 4.53 -6.08 -0.60
C TYR A 35 3.50 -7.21 -0.54
N GLU A 36 2.66 -7.38 -1.56
CA GLU A 36 1.68 -8.46 -1.64
C GLU A 36 2.36 -9.84 -1.65
N VAL A 37 3.38 -10.02 -2.49
CA VAL A 37 4.19 -11.26 -2.53
C VAL A 37 4.85 -11.54 -1.18
N GLU A 38 5.37 -10.52 -0.49
CA GLU A 38 5.93 -10.68 0.85
C GLU A 38 4.86 -11.07 1.88
N THR A 39 3.68 -10.44 1.86
CA THR A 39 2.58 -10.80 2.77
C THR A 39 2.00 -12.18 2.49
N GLU A 40 1.95 -12.64 1.24
CA GLU A 40 1.57 -14.02 0.91
C GLU A 40 2.59 -15.02 1.45
N LYS A 41 3.89 -14.77 1.24
CA LYS A 41 4.95 -15.61 1.80
C LYS A 41 4.89 -15.68 3.33
N LEU A 42 4.58 -14.57 4.00
CA LEU A 42 4.42 -14.54 5.46
C LEU A 42 3.20 -15.36 5.94
N LYS A 43 2.13 -15.45 5.13
CA LYS A 43 0.96 -16.28 5.44
C LYS A 43 1.23 -17.78 5.26
N GLU A 44 2.10 -18.17 4.33
CA GLU A 44 2.47 -19.59 4.13
C GLU A 44 3.40 -20.13 5.21
N VAL A 45 4.10 -19.26 5.96
CA VAL A 45 5.06 -19.65 7.01
C VAL A 45 4.40 -19.72 8.40
N ALA A 46 3.15 -19.26 8.55
CA ALA A 46 2.39 -19.26 9.81
C ALA A 46 1.41 -20.44 9.91
#